data_AF-A0A2S2PYK3-F1
#
_entry.id   AF-A0A2S2PYK3-F1
#
_cell.length_a   1.000
_cell.length_b   1.000
_cell.length_c   1.000
_cell.angle_alpha   90.00
_cell.angle_beta   90.00
_cell.angle_gamma   90.00
#
_symmetry.space_group_name_H-M   'P 1'
#
loop_
_entity.id
_entity.type
_entity.pdbx_description
1 polymer ?
#
loop_
_entity_poly.entity_id
_entity_poly.type
_entity_poly.pdbx_seq_one_letter_code
_entity_poly.pdbx_strand_id
1 'polypeptide(L)'
;MITNFFSKHKLNYKKKLGSLFTDGAPAMLGKTSGFTALIKKEIPDIIIIHCFLHRHALASKTLPMDLKEIMTTAVKVVNFIRSRALHHRLFKVLCQEMGAEHEVLLYYTEVRWLSRGQVMKRLYEFREEISYFLIERQSSLSKFFDNIEFIHGLAYLSDIFSHLNEVNTSIQGREVSIMNAAETISSFVNKIPLWKRRLQSDNLVNFPTIEHELSKKNIILSSSIKTQICEHLDKLENSFNDYFISTYSKTDIWLRNPFVVDINSIDDSDLVKYELIDLRSKE
;
A
#
# COMPACT_ATOMS: atom_id res chain seq x y z
N MET A 1 4.01 -0.50 30.73
CA MET A 1 4.46 0.56 29.80
C MET A 1 3.45 1.70 29.71
N ILE A 2 2.19 1.45 29.28
CA ILE A 2 1.14 2.49 29.20
C ILE A 2 0.82 3.09 30.56
N THR A 3 0.60 2.25 31.58
CA THR A 3 0.38 2.70 32.96
C THR A 3 1.49 3.63 33.44
N ASN A 4 2.76 3.26 33.21
CA ASN A 4 3.92 4.08 33.57
C ASN A 4 3.96 5.41 32.79
N PHE A 5 3.65 5.41 31.49
CA PHE A 5 3.60 6.62 30.67
C PHE A 5 2.57 7.61 31.23
N PHE A 6 1.34 7.18 31.41
CA PHE A 6 0.27 8.05 31.93
C PHE A 6 0.57 8.51 33.36
N SER A 7 1.10 7.63 34.21
CA SER A 7 1.51 7.99 35.58
C SER A 7 2.61 9.05 35.60
N LYS A 8 3.64 8.91 34.74
CA LYS A 8 4.71 9.91 34.58
C LYS A 8 4.16 11.29 34.18
N HIS A 9 3.12 11.30 33.35
CA HIS A 9 2.45 12.52 32.90
C HIS A 9 1.31 12.99 33.83
N LYS A 10 1.14 12.35 35.00
CA LYS A 10 0.06 12.66 35.98
C LYS A 10 -1.34 12.59 35.36
N LEU A 11 -1.54 11.69 34.40
CA LEU A 11 -2.82 11.45 33.73
C LEU A 11 -3.43 10.13 34.19
N ASN A 12 -4.74 10.12 34.42
CA ASN A 12 -5.47 8.87 34.66
C ASN A 12 -5.84 8.23 33.32
N TYR A 13 -5.10 7.19 32.91
CA TYR A 13 -5.35 6.51 31.64
C TYR A 13 -6.76 5.94 31.53
N LYS A 14 -7.36 5.44 32.63
CA LYS A 14 -8.72 4.89 32.61
C LYS A 14 -9.78 5.92 32.23
N LYS A 15 -9.53 7.20 32.51
CA LYS A 15 -10.43 8.31 32.17
C LYS A 15 -10.07 9.03 30.87
N LYS A 16 -8.84 8.85 30.37
CA LYS A 16 -8.28 9.65 29.26
C LYS A 16 -8.07 8.84 27.98
N LEU A 17 -7.96 7.52 28.09
CA LEU A 17 -7.73 6.65 26.95
C LEU A 17 -9.08 6.24 26.33
N GLY A 18 -9.46 6.89 25.23
CA GLY A 18 -10.71 6.58 24.50
C GLY A 18 -10.56 5.49 23.44
N SER A 19 -9.40 5.41 22.77
CA SER A 19 -9.16 4.43 21.72
C SER A 19 -7.70 4.00 21.61
N LEU A 20 -7.47 2.85 20.98
CA LEU A 20 -6.16 2.26 20.72
C LEU A 20 -6.10 1.72 19.29
N PHE A 21 -4.96 1.94 18.64
CA PHE A 21 -4.64 1.31 17.38
C PHE A 21 -3.62 0.21 17.60
N THR A 22 -3.87 -0.98 17.07
CA THR A 22 -2.94 -2.13 17.18
C THR A 22 -2.55 -2.64 15.81
N ASP A 23 -1.40 -3.30 15.70
CA ASP A 23 -0.95 -3.96 14.47
C ASP A 23 -1.70 -5.28 14.21
N GLY A 24 -2.55 -5.73 15.14
CA GLY A 24 -3.30 -6.96 15.01
C GLY A 24 -2.51 -8.22 15.35
N ALA A 25 -1.29 -8.11 15.88
CA ALA A 25 -0.50 -9.27 16.27
C ALA A 25 -1.21 -10.11 17.36
N PRO A 26 -0.97 -11.43 17.45
CA PRO A 26 -1.59 -12.27 18.48
C PRO A 26 -1.35 -11.78 19.92
N ALA A 27 -0.18 -11.22 20.20
CA ALA A 27 0.12 -10.60 21.49
C ALA A 27 -0.75 -9.36 21.79
N MET A 28 -1.26 -8.69 20.74
CA MET A 28 -2.16 -7.55 20.87
C MET A 28 -3.62 -8.00 20.94
N LEU A 29 -4.07 -8.86 20.01
CA LEU A 29 -5.48 -9.24 19.85
C LEU A 29 -5.90 -10.55 20.53
N GLY A 30 -4.99 -11.25 21.21
CA GLY A 30 -5.28 -12.51 21.89
C GLY A 30 -6.46 -12.40 22.87
N LYS A 31 -7.40 -13.35 22.78
CA LYS A 31 -8.69 -13.30 23.51
C LYS A 31 -8.55 -13.30 25.05
N THR A 32 -7.48 -13.89 25.58
CA THR A 32 -7.29 -14.09 27.02
C THR A 32 -6.14 -13.26 27.58
N SER A 33 -4.97 -13.37 26.94
CA SER A 33 -3.71 -12.74 27.36
C SER A 33 -3.25 -11.60 26.43
N GLY A 34 -4.01 -11.31 25.37
CA GLY A 34 -3.68 -10.21 24.47
C GLY A 34 -3.86 -8.86 25.14
N PHE A 35 -3.04 -7.88 24.76
CA PHE A 35 -3.09 -6.54 25.32
C PHE A 35 -4.49 -5.91 25.26
N THR A 36 -5.23 -6.09 24.16
CA THR A 36 -6.58 -5.54 24.00
C THR A 36 -7.60 -6.21 24.91
N ALA A 37 -7.47 -7.51 25.17
CA ALA A 37 -8.32 -8.22 26.13
C ALA A 37 -8.03 -7.77 27.57
N LEU A 38 -6.77 -7.52 27.90
CA LEU A 38 -6.38 -7.04 29.23
C LEU A 38 -6.87 -5.60 29.48
N ILE A 39 -6.65 -4.69 28.52
CA ILE A 39 -7.07 -3.29 28.69
C ILE A 39 -8.61 -3.15 28.71
N LYS A 40 -9.34 -3.97 27.96
CA LYS A 40 -10.82 -4.01 28.01
C LYS A 40 -11.37 -4.42 29.37
N LYS A 41 -10.66 -5.22 30.16
CA LYS A 41 -11.07 -5.53 31.54
C LYS A 41 -11.00 -4.32 32.45
N GLU A 42 -10.11 -3.38 32.17
CA GLU A 42 -9.94 -2.17 32.97
C GLU A 42 -10.72 -0.96 32.44
N ILE A 43 -10.95 -0.92 31.12
CA ILE A 43 -11.69 0.11 30.41
C ILE A 43 -12.63 -0.60 29.42
N PRO A 44 -13.83 -1.04 29.85
CA PRO A 44 -14.75 -1.82 29.01
C PRO A 44 -15.12 -1.12 27.70
N ASP A 45 -15.27 0.20 27.74
CA ASP A 45 -15.73 1.03 26.63
C ASP A 45 -14.62 1.45 25.66
N ILE A 46 -13.38 0.96 25.85
CA ILE A 46 -12.26 1.35 25.00
C ILE A 46 -12.44 0.85 23.56
N ILE A 47 -12.26 1.76 22.61
CA ILE A 47 -12.37 1.44 21.18
C ILE A 47 -11.03 0.88 20.70
N ILE A 48 -11.06 -0.35 20.18
CA ILE A 48 -9.87 -1.00 19.62
C ILE A 48 -9.99 -1.00 18.10
N ILE A 49 -9.00 -0.40 17.43
CA ILE A 49 -8.97 -0.26 15.98
C ILE A 49 -7.75 -0.99 15.43
N HIS A 50 -7.93 -1.81 14.40
CA HIS A 50 -6.81 -2.40 13.68
C HIS A 50 -6.19 -1.34 12.76
N CYS A 51 -4.89 -1.07 12.96
CA CYS A 51 -4.11 -0.08 12.24
C CYS A 51 -4.31 -0.20 10.72
N PHE A 52 -4.76 0.90 10.10
CA PHE A 52 -4.97 0.99 8.65
C PHE A 52 -3.71 0.71 7.86
N LEU A 53 -2.57 1.25 8.30
CA LEU A 53 -1.28 1.03 7.65
C LEU A 53 -0.87 -0.44 7.66
N HIS A 54 -1.11 -1.13 8.77
CA HIS A 54 -0.79 -2.54 8.88
C HIS A 54 -1.72 -3.38 8.01
N ARG A 55 -3.03 -3.15 8.08
CA ARG A 55 -4.02 -3.84 7.23
C ARG A 55 -3.77 -3.61 5.75
N HIS A 56 -3.49 -2.38 5.34
CA HIS A 56 -3.10 -2.04 3.97
C HIS A 56 -1.88 -2.85 3.53
N ALA A 57 -0.83 -2.90 4.35
CA ALA A 57 0.38 -3.66 4.05
C ALA A 57 0.13 -5.17 3.93
N LEU A 58 -0.84 -5.72 4.68
CA LEU A 58 -1.26 -7.12 4.55
C LEU A 58 -2.08 -7.35 3.28
N ALA A 59 -3.07 -6.49 3.01
CA ALA A 59 -3.95 -6.55 1.86
C ALA A 59 -3.22 -6.40 0.52
N SER A 60 -2.05 -5.74 0.52
CA SER A 60 -1.23 -5.53 -0.67
C SER A 60 -0.37 -6.74 -1.08
N LYS A 61 -0.37 -7.84 -0.30
CA LYS A 61 0.49 -9.01 -0.53
C LYS A 61 -0.19 -10.08 -1.39
N THR A 62 -0.61 -9.70 -2.59
CA THR A 62 -1.51 -10.49 -3.45
C THR A 62 -0.92 -10.92 -4.79
N LEU A 63 0.39 -10.68 -5.01
CA LEU A 63 1.03 -10.99 -6.28
C LEU A 63 0.84 -12.48 -6.68
N PRO A 64 0.38 -12.76 -7.91
CA PRO A 64 0.38 -14.10 -8.47
C PRO A 64 1.81 -14.61 -8.66
N MET A 65 1.95 -15.92 -8.91
CA MET A 65 3.25 -16.62 -8.89
C MET A 65 4.27 -15.96 -9.82
N ASP A 66 3.91 -15.71 -11.07
CA ASP A 66 4.82 -15.15 -12.08
C ASP A 66 5.28 -13.74 -11.72
N LEU A 67 4.36 -12.85 -11.31
CA LEU A 67 4.73 -11.50 -10.86
C LEU A 67 5.56 -11.52 -9.56
N LYS A 68 5.31 -12.50 -8.69
CA LYS A 68 6.12 -12.72 -7.48
C LYS A 68 7.53 -13.19 -7.84
N GLU A 69 7.70 -14.01 -8.86
CA GLU A 69 9.02 -14.42 -9.37
C GLU A 69 9.78 -13.24 -9.97
N ILE A 70 9.13 -12.41 -10.78
CA ILE A 70 9.70 -11.15 -11.29
C ILE A 70 10.15 -10.27 -10.14
N MET A 71 9.29 -10.07 -9.14
CA MET A 71 9.63 -9.28 -7.95
C MET A 71 10.83 -9.87 -7.18
N THR A 72 10.85 -11.19 -7.01
CA THR A 72 11.95 -11.89 -6.32
C THR A 72 13.27 -11.72 -7.06
N THR A 73 13.24 -11.81 -8.39
CA THR A 73 14.41 -11.60 -9.25
C THR A 73 14.88 -10.15 -9.19
N ALA A 74 13.98 -9.17 -9.24
CA ALA A 74 14.31 -7.76 -9.06
C ALA A 74 15.01 -7.51 -7.70
N VAL A 75 14.50 -8.11 -6.61
CA VAL A 75 15.16 -8.03 -5.29
C VAL A 75 16.55 -8.67 -5.30
N LYS A 76 16.75 -9.81 -5.98
CA LYS A 76 18.08 -10.43 -6.14
C LYS A 76 19.05 -9.49 -6.86
N VAL A 77 18.60 -8.80 -7.90
CA VAL A 77 19.40 -7.81 -8.64
C VAL A 77 19.80 -6.64 -7.74
N VAL A 78 18.85 -6.05 -7.00
CA VAL A 78 19.14 -4.98 -6.03
C VAL A 78 20.19 -5.44 -5.02
N ASN A 79 19.99 -6.62 -4.45
CA ASN A 79 20.90 -7.17 -3.44
C ASN A 79 22.28 -7.48 -4.01
N PHE A 80 22.38 -7.97 -5.25
CA PHE A 80 23.66 -8.20 -5.92
C PHE A 80 24.49 -6.91 -6.01
N ILE A 81 23.85 -5.77 -6.32
CA ILE A 81 24.52 -4.48 -6.45
C ILE A 81 24.79 -3.85 -5.06
N ARG A 82 23.81 -3.91 -4.16
CA ARG A 82 23.84 -3.17 -2.89
C ARG A 82 24.53 -3.89 -1.74
N SER A 83 24.59 -5.23 -1.75
CA SER A 83 25.18 -6.01 -0.64
C SER A 83 26.69 -5.85 -0.51
N ARG A 84 27.38 -5.46 -1.59
CA ARG A 84 28.83 -5.27 -1.62
C ARG A 84 29.17 -3.81 -1.82
N ALA A 85 29.99 -3.25 -0.93
CA ALA A 85 30.41 -1.85 -1.00
C ALA A 85 31.10 -1.49 -2.33
N LEU A 86 31.92 -2.40 -2.86
CA LEU A 86 32.57 -2.21 -4.16
C LEU A 86 31.54 -2.17 -5.30
N HIS A 87 30.60 -3.11 -5.34
CA HIS A 87 29.56 -3.11 -6.38
C HIS A 87 28.74 -1.83 -6.35
N HIS A 88 28.34 -1.40 -5.15
CA HIS A 88 27.60 -0.15 -4.99
C HIS A 88 28.38 1.06 -5.51
N ARG A 89 29.68 1.17 -5.19
CA ARG A 89 30.54 2.26 -5.65
C ARG A 89 30.73 2.23 -7.17
N LEU A 90 30.98 1.06 -7.75
CA LEU A 90 31.18 0.91 -9.20
C LEU A 90 29.90 1.19 -9.98
N PHE A 91 28.76 0.68 -9.50
CA PHE A 91 27.45 0.97 -10.09
C PHE A 91 27.14 2.48 -10.04
N LYS A 92 27.49 3.15 -8.94
CA LYS A 92 27.34 4.60 -8.83
C LYS A 92 28.12 5.33 -9.93
N VAL A 93 29.39 4.97 -10.15
CA VAL A 93 30.22 5.57 -11.19
C VAL A 93 29.63 5.30 -12.58
N LEU A 94 29.18 4.07 -12.84
CA LEU A 94 28.53 3.71 -14.09
C LEU A 94 27.29 4.58 -14.37
N CYS A 95 26.42 4.78 -13.37
CA CYS A 95 25.25 5.65 -13.52
C CYS A 95 25.65 7.09 -13.86
N GLN A 96 26.73 7.61 -13.27
CA GLN A 96 27.24 8.96 -13.57
C GLN A 96 27.77 9.05 -15.01
N GLU A 97 28.53 8.05 -15.46
CA GLU A 97 29.09 8.01 -16.82
C GLU A 97 28.00 7.85 -17.89
N MET A 98 26.93 7.11 -17.58
CA MET A 98 25.77 6.93 -18.47
C MET A 98 24.77 8.10 -18.42
N GLY A 99 25.02 9.13 -17.60
CA GLY A 99 24.17 10.32 -17.51
C GLY A 99 22.81 10.07 -16.86
N ALA A 100 22.70 9.09 -15.96
CA ALA A 100 21.46 8.74 -15.30
C ALA A 100 20.99 9.86 -14.35
N GLU A 101 19.67 10.05 -14.24
CA GLU A 101 19.06 11.07 -13.36
C GLU A 101 19.36 10.80 -11.87
N HIS A 102 19.48 9.53 -11.52
CA HIS A 102 19.82 9.07 -10.19
C HIS A 102 21.18 8.36 -10.21
N GLU A 103 21.88 8.34 -9.07
CA GLU A 103 23.21 7.69 -9.00
C GLU A 103 23.20 6.41 -8.15
N VAL A 104 22.10 6.13 -7.45
CA VAL A 104 22.07 5.08 -6.43
C VAL A 104 20.73 4.33 -6.41
N LEU A 105 20.83 3.00 -6.45
CA LEU A 105 19.73 2.09 -6.14
C LEU A 105 19.35 2.16 -4.66
N LEU A 106 18.05 2.18 -4.38
CA LEU A 106 17.56 2.04 -3.01
C LEU A 106 17.81 0.62 -2.50
N TYR A 107 18.10 0.51 -1.20
CA TYR A 107 18.17 -0.79 -0.54
C TYR A 107 16.76 -1.29 -0.24
N TYR A 108 16.47 -2.52 -0.64
CA TYR A 108 15.22 -3.19 -0.31
C TYR A 108 15.30 -3.83 1.07
N THR A 109 14.27 -3.61 1.90
CA THR A 109 14.05 -4.40 3.12
C THR A 109 12.60 -4.84 3.19
N GLU A 110 12.34 -6.09 3.56
CA GLU A 110 10.97 -6.60 3.68
C GLU A 110 10.15 -5.88 4.76
N VAL A 111 10.84 -5.36 5.78
CA VAL A 111 10.25 -4.74 6.97
C VAL A 111 9.64 -3.36 6.67
N ARG A 112 10.20 -2.63 5.69
CA ARG A 112 9.72 -1.29 5.31
C ARG A 112 9.04 -1.35 3.97
N TRP A 113 7.80 -1.83 3.96
CA TRP A 113 7.03 -2.07 2.74
C TRP A 113 6.91 -0.84 1.82
N LEU A 114 6.93 0.38 2.36
CA LEU A 114 7.00 1.66 1.62
C LEU A 114 8.16 1.72 0.62
N SER A 115 9.27 1.01 0.88
CA SER A 115 10.42 1.01 -0.02
C SER A 115 10.17 0.19 -1.29
N ARG A 116 9.13 -0.65 -1.36
CA ARG A 116 8.89 -1.52 -2.53
C ARG A 116 8.64 -0.73 -3.81
N GLY A 117 7.75 0.25 -3.78
CA GLY A 117 7.43 1.06 -4.95
C GLY A 117 8.62 1.88 -5.43
N GLN A 118 9.29 2.57 -4.51
CA GLN A 118 10.45 3.37 -4.86
C GLN A 118 11.61 2.52 -5.38
N VAL A 119 11.85 1.32 -4.82
CA VAL A 119 12.88 0.40 -5.30
C VAL A 119 12.55 -0.11 -6.71
N MET A 120 11.31 -0.53 -6.97
CA MET A 120 10.92 -1.06 -8.28
C MET A 120 10.98 0.02 -9.36
N LYS A 121 10.52 1.24 -9.05
CA LYS A 121 10.63 2.39 -9.93
C LYS A 121 12.09 2.69 -10.27
N ARG A 122 12.96 2.81 -9.26
CA ARG A 122 14.41 3.03 -9.42
C ARG A 122 15.08 1.93 -10.25
N LEU A 123 14.68 0.67 -10.02
CA LEU A 123 15.25 -0.46 -10.73
C LEU A 123 14.85 -0.45 -12.22
N TYR A 124 13.60 -0.11 -12.51
CA TYR A 124 13.12 0.04 -13.88
C TYR A 124 13.82 1.21 -14.61
N GLU A 125 13.98 2.36 -13.94
CA GLU A 125 14.73 3.50 -14.46
C GLU A 125 16.16 3.09 -14.84
N PHE A 126 16.85 2.37 -13.95
CA PHE A 126 18.22 1.91 -14.16
C PHE A 126 18.37 0.62 -14.98
N ARG A 127 17.33 0.15 -15.68
CA ARG A 127 17.37 -1.19 -16.30
C ARG A 127 18.52 -1.35 -17.30
N GLU A 128 18.93 -0.27 -17.95
CA GLU A 128 20.03 -0.28 -18.94
C GLU A 128 21.40 -0.36 -18.25
N GLU A 129 21.64 0.50 -17.26
CA GLU A 129 22.86 0.51 -16.42
C GLU A 129 23.01 -0.81 -15.66
N ILE A 130 21.90 -1.33 -15.13
CA ILE A 130 21.87 -2.61 -14.42
C ILE A 130 22.22 -3.74 -15.38
N SER A 131 21.64 -3.76 -16.58
CA SER A 131 21.95 -4.78 -17.58
C SER A 131 23.45 -4.76 -17.91
N TYR A 132 24.01 -3.58 -18.20
CA TYR A 132 25.44 -3.43 -18.48
C TYR A 132 26.31 -3.89 -17.30
N PHE A 133 26.00 -3.45 -16.09
CA PHE A 133 26.74 -3.83 -14.88
C PHE A 133 26.71 -5.34 -14.64
N LEU A 134 25.56 -6.00 -14.84
CA LEU A 134 25.44 -7.44 -14.65
C LEU A 134 26.23 -8.22 -15.71
N ILE A 135 26.27 -7.74 -16.95
CA ILE A 135 27.07 -8.33 -18.04
C ILE A 135 28.56 -8.21 -17.72
N GLU A 136 29.04 -7.03 -17.33
CA GLU A 136 30.44 -6.79 -16.96
C GLU A 136 30.87 -7.72 -15.81
N ARG A 137 29.97 -7.97 -14.85
CA ARG A 137 30.20 -8.86 -13.70
C ARG A 137 29.93 -10.35 -14.00
N GLN A 138 29.64 -10.70 -15.26
CA GLN A 138 29.33 -12.07 -15.70
C GLN A 138 28.22 -12.73 -14.87
N SER A 139 27.25 -11.93 -14.39
CA SER A 139 26.15 -12.42 -13.58
C SER A 139 25.07 -13.03 -14.48
N SER A 140 24.57 -14.20 -14.11
CA SER A 140 23.45 -14.86 -14.81
C SER A 140 22.15 -14.05 -14.74
N LEU A 141 22.06 -13.08 -13.82
CA LEU A 141 20.92 -12.17 -13.70
C LEU A 141 20.76 -11.23 -14.90
N SER A 142 21.81 -11.00 -15.68
CA SER A 142 21.76 -10.17 -16.90
C SER A 142 20.71 -10.65 -17.90
N LYS A 143 20.56 -11.98 -18.05
CA LYS A 143 19.63 -12.62 -18.99
C LYS A 143 18.16 -12.22 -18.80
N PHE A 144 17.77 -11.79 -17.59
CA PHE A 144 16.41 -11.34 -17.34
C PHE A 144 16.10 -10.00 -18.04
N PHE A 145 17.11 -9.17 -18.28
CA PHE A 145 16.92 -7.88 -18.96
C PHE A 145 16.77 -8.01 -20.48
N ASP A 146 17.04 -9.19 -21.03
CA ASP A 146 16.71 -9.57 -22.42
C ASP A 146 15.28 -10.14 -22.55
N ASN A 147 14.64 -10.51 -21.42
CA ASN A 147 13.30 -11.09 -21.41
C ASN A 147 12.24 -10.00 -21.33
N ILE A 148 11.43 -9.90 -22.38
CA ILE A 148 10.37 -8.89 -22.49
C ILE A 148 9.29 -9.00 -21.42
N GLU A 149 8.96 -10.21 -20.98
CA GLU A 149 7.96 -10.42 -19.93
C GLU A 149 8.46 -9.94 -18.57
N PHE A 150 9.76 -10.12 -18.31
CA PHE A 150 10.40 -9.57 -17.12
C PHE A 150 10.35 -8.04 -17.13
N ILE A 151 10.67 -7.41 -18.26
CA ILE A 151 10.62 -5.94 -18.39
C ILE A 151 9.19 -5.40 -18.25
N HIS A 152 8.21 -6.01 -18.92
CA HIS A 152 6.80 -5.63 -18.80
C HIS A 152 6.27 -5.82 -17.37
N GLY A 153 6.60 -6.94 -16.73
CA GLY A 153 6.20 -7.20 -15.35
C GLY A 153 6.87 -6.24 -14.37
N LEU A 154 8.14 -5.87 -14.59
CA LEU A 154 8.84 -4.88 -13.78
C LEU A 154 8.21 -3.48 -13.92
N ALA A 155 7.87 -3.07 -15.15
CA ALA A 155 7.14 -1.82 -15.40
C ALA A 155 5.80 -1.79 -14.66
N TYR A 156 5.03 -2.88 -14.73
CA TYR A 156 3.79 -3.02 -13.96
C TYR A 156 4.00 -2.92 -12.45
N LEU A 157 5.00 -3.63 -11.90
CA LEU A 157 5.31 -3.60 -10.48
C LEU A 157 5.69 -2.18 -10.01
N SER A 158 6.41 -1.42 -10.85
CA SER A 158 6.70 0.00 -10.59
C SER A 158 5.40 0.81 -10.45
N ASP A 159 4.46 0.68 -11.39
CA ASP A 159 3.20 1.43 -11.37
C ASP A 159 2.29 1.03 -10.21
N ILE A 160 2.02 -0.27 -10.02
CA ILE A 160 1.07 -0.71 -8.98
C ILE A 160 1.59 -0.42 -7.57
N PHE A 161 2.90 -0.56 -7.33
CA PHE A 161 3.46 -0.18 -6.04
C PHE A 161 3.53 1.34 -5.84
N SER A 162 3.58 2.13 -6.91
CA SER A 162 3.46 3.58 -6.79
C SER A 162 2.06 3.97 -6.31
N HIS A 163 1.00 3.40 -6.90
CA HIS A 163 -0.38 3.59 -6.43
C HIS A 163 -0.57 3.17 -4.96
N LEU A 164 -0.03 2.00 -4.58
CA LEU A 164 -0.08 1.54 -3.19
C LEU A 164 0.70 2.44 -2.22
N ASN A 165 1.81 3.02 -2.68
CA ASN A 165 2.61 3.95 -1.90
C ASN A 165 1.92 5.31 -1.73
N GLU A 166 1.20 5.79 -2.75
CA GLU A 166 0.39 7.01 -2.68
C GLU A 166 -0.72 6.87 -1.64
N VAL A 167 -1.50 5.78 -1.70
CA VAL A 167 -2.51 5.46 -0.67
C VAL A 167 -1.85 5.38 0.69
N ASN A 168 -0.66 4.79 0.78
CA ASN A 168 -0.02 4.71 2.07
C ASN A 168 0.33 6.07 2.65
N THR A 169 0.94 6.91 1.83
CA THR A 169 1.42 8.22 2.25
C THR A 169 0.24 9.11 2.61
N SER A 170 -0.88 9.03 1.89
CA SER A 170 -2.07 9.84 2.19
C SER A 170 -2.80 9.41 3.46
N ILE A 171 -2.72 8.14 3.86
CA ILE A 171 -3.26 7.69 5.15
C ILE A 171 -2.24 7.79 6.31
N GLN A 172 -1.01 8.22 6.03
CA GLN A 172 -0.01 8.57 7.03
C GLN A 172 -0.04 10.08 7.31
N GLY A 173 -0.22 10.48 8.56
CA GLY A 173 -0.11 11.89 8.93
C GLY A 173 -0.78 12.21 10.25
N ARG A 174 -0.40 13.36 10.83
CA ARG A 174 -0.98 13.79 12.11
C ARG A 174 -2.42 14.28 11.99
N GLU A 175 -2.82 14.70 10.80
CA GLU A 175 -4.15 15.26 10.51
C GLU A 175 -5.08 14.25 9.81
N VAL A 176 -4.63 13.02 9.62
CA VAL A 176 -5.45 11.98 8.98
C VAL A 176 -6.43 11.42 10.00
N SER A 177 -7.72 11.70 9.76
CA SER A 177 -8.78 11.06 10.53
C SER A 177 -8.99 9.61 10.12
N ILE A 178 -9.61 8.86 11.02
CA ILE A 178 -10.14 7.51 10.81
C ILE A 178 -11.02 7.45 9.53
N MET A 179 -11.85 8.48 9.32
CA MET A 179 -12.72 8.60 8.15
C MET A 179 -11.94 8.85 6.87
N ASN A 180 -10.98 9.77 6.90
CA ASN A 180 -10.12 10.09 5.76
C ASN A 180 -9.38 8.83 5.27
N ALA A 181 -8.85 8.04 6.21
CA ALA A 181 -8.17 6.79 5.89
C ALA A 181 -9.13 5.76 5.25
N ALA A 182 -10.36 5.66 5.76
CA ALA A 182 -11.38 4.76 5.23
C ALA A 182 -11.79 5.12 3.80
N GLU A 183 -12.06 6.40 3.55
CA GLU A 183 -12.48 6.92 2.25
C GLU A 183 -11.37 6.81 1.22
N THR A 184 -10.12 7.08 1.63
CA THR A 184 -8.96 6.91 0.76
C THR A 184 -8.83 5.47 0.29
N ILE A 185 -8.94 4.50 1.21
CA ILE A 185 -8.86 3.07 0.88
C ILE A 185 -10.05 2.65 0.03
N SER A 186 -11.27 3.07 0.37
CA SER A 186 -12.47 2.75 -0.42
C SER A 186 -12.37 3.32 -1.84
N SER A 187 -11.91 4.57 -1.99
CA SER A 187 -11.65 5.20 -3.29
C SER A 187 -10.63 4.42 -4.10
N PHE A 188 -9.53 3.97 -3.47
CA PHE A 188 -8.52 3.13 -4.11
C PHE A 188 -9.10 1.80 -4.61
N VAL A 189 -9.82 1.08 -3.74
CA VAL A 189 -10.43 -0.22 -4.11
C VAL A 189 -11.41 -0.05 -5.27
N ASN A 190 -12.25 0.99 -5.24
CA ASN A 190 -13.21 1.27 -6.31
C ASN A 190 -12.55 1.63 -7.65
N LYS A 191 -11.28 2.07 -7.67
CA LYS A 191 -10.51 2.33 -8.89
C LYS A 191 -9.97 1.05 -9.53
N ILE A 192 -9.73 -0.02 -8.77
CA ILE A 192 -9.11 -1.26 -9.28
C ILE A 192 -9.92 -1.90 -10.43
N PRO A 193 -11.26 -2.08 -10.34
CA PRO A 193 -12.06 -2.61 -11.45
C PRO A 193 -11.98 -1.74 -12.71
N LEU A 194 -11.91 -0.41 -12.54
CA LEU A 194 -11.75 0.52 -13.66
C LEU A 194 -10.39 0.33 -14.34
N TRP A 195 -9.30 0.18 -13.58
CA TRP A 195 -7.97 -0.07 -14.11
C TRP A 195 -7.92 -1.38 -14.89
N LYS A 196 -8.55 -2.44 -14.38
CA LYS A 196 -8.66 -3.72 -15.08
C LYS A 196 -9.41 -3.59 -16.41
N ARG A 197 -10.58 -2.94 -16.44
CA ARG A 197 -11.34 -2.71 -17.69
C ARG A 197 -10.54 -1.91 -18.71
N ARG A 198 -9.84 -0.86 -18.27
CA ARG A 198 -8.98 -0.04 -19.13
C ARG A 198 -7.83 -0.87 -19.72
N LEU A 199 -7.14 -1.65 -18.89
CA LEU A 199 -6.09 -2.56 -19.35
C LEU A 199 -6.63 -3.56 -20.39
N GLN A 200 -7.80 -4.13 -20.16
CA GLN A 200 -8.43 -5.07 -21.10
C GLN A 200 -8.69 -4.42 -22.46
N SER A 201 -9.09 -3.15 -22.50
CA SER A 201 -9.25 -2.33 -23.71
C SER A 201 -7.97 -1.66 -24.20
N ASP A 202 -6.79 -2.11 -23.77
CA ASP A 202 -5.47 -1.55 -24.14
C ASP A 202 -5.28 -0.06 -23.81
N ASN A 203 -6.05 0.45 -22.84
CA ASN A 203 -5.88 1.77 -22.26
C ASN A 203 -4.99 1.67 -21.02
N LEU A 204 -3.77 2.20 -21.13
CA LEU A 204 -2.72 2.10 -20.12
C LEU A 204 -2.54 3.38 -19.30
N VAL A 205 -3.49 4.31 -19.33
CA VAL A 205 -3.38 5.61 -18.62
C VAL A 205 -3.12 5.48 -17.10
N ASN A 206 -3.45 4.34 -16.50
CA ASN A 206 -3.22 4.06 -15.09
C ASN A 206 -1.86 3.38 -14.81
N PHE A 207 -1.14 3.01 -15.86
CA PHE A 207 0.14 2.30 -15.83
C PHE A 207 1.16 3.02 -16.74
N PRO A 208 1.59 4.24 -16.37
CA PRO A 208 2.44 5.08 -17.22
C PRO A 208 3.81 4.47 -17.51
N THR A 209 4.37 3.67 -16.58
CA THR A 209 5.64 2.98 -16.83
C THR A 209 5.49 1.92 -17.92
N ILE A 210 4.37 1.18 -17.92
CA ILE A 210 4.05 0.23 -19.01
C ILE A 210 3.84 0.99 -20.32
N GLU A 211 2.99 2.03 -20.31
CA GLU A 211 2.68 2.83 -21.51
C GLU A 211 3.95 3.36 -22.17
N HIS A 212 4.86 3.90 -21.37
CA HIS A 212 6.16 4.37 -21.82
C HIS A 212 7.04 3.24 -22.40
N GLU A 213 7.12 2.06 -21.78
CA GLU A 213 7.88 0.92 -22.33
C GLU A 213 7.37 0.50 -23.71
N LEU A 214 6.04 0.42 -23.87
CA LEU A 214 5.43 0.00 -25.14
C LEU A 214 5.61 1.05 -26.25
N SER A 215 5.55 2.34 -25.89
CA SER A 215 5.73 3.46 -26.83
C SER A 215 7.12 3.51 -27.46
N LYS A 216 8.16 3.10 -26.72
CA LYS A 216 9.57 3.17 -27.19
C LYS A 216 9.90 2.18 -28.30
N LYS A 217 9.14 1.08 -28.42
CA LYS A 217 9.50 -0.05 -29.29
C LYS A 217 8.40 -0.49 -30.26
N ASN A 218 7.25 0.19 -30.31
CA ASN A 218 6.05 -0.30 -31.02
C ASN A 218 5.69 -1.74 -30.64
N ILE A 219 5.86 -2.07 -29.36
CA ILE A 219 5.64 -3.42 -28.83
C ILE A 219 4.27 -3.47 -28.18
N ILE A 220 3.62 -4.64 -28.27
CA ILE A 220 2.37 -4.92 -27.58
C ILE A 220 2.69 -5.59 -26.24
N LEU A 221 1.91 -5.26 -25.20
CA LEU A 221 2.00 -5.93 -23.91
C LEU A 221 1.88 -7.45 -24.07
N SER A 222 2.79 -8.21 -23.45
CA SER A 222 2.71 -9.69 -23.47
C SER A 222 1.33 -10.14 -22.99
N SER A 223 0.67 -11.02 -23.74
CA SER A 223 -0.64 -11.56 -23.37
C SER A 223 -0.60 -12.32 -22.03
N SER A 224 0.50 -13.02 -21.77
CA SER A 224 0.78 -13.67 -20.48
C SER A 224 0.81 -12.63 -19.36
N ILE A 225 1.62 -11.57 -19.51
CA ILE A 225 1.71 -10.50 -18.50
C ILE A 225 0.39 -9.76 -18.33
N LYS A 226 -0.34 -9.46 -19.42
CA LYS A 226 -1.67 -8.82 -19.35
C LYS A 226 -2.65 -9.66 -18.51
N THR A 227 -2.63 -10.99 -18.69
CA THR A 227 -3.43 -11.93 -17.90
C THR A 227 -3.03 -11.91 -16.42
N GLN A 228 -1.73 -11.97 -16.14
CA GLN A 228 -1.19 -11.91 -14.77
C GLN A 228 -1.54 -10.59 -14.05
N ILE A 229 -1.52 -9.47 -14.78
CA ILE A 229 -1.93 -8.18 -14.23
C ILE A 229 -3.42 -8.20 -13.88
N CYS A 230 -4.28 -8.71 -14.76
CA CYS A 230 -5.71 -8.80 -14.49
C CYS A 230 -6.00 -9.67 -13.26
N GLU A 231 -5.34 -10.83 -13.16
CA GLU A 231 -5.45 -11.71 -12.00
C GLU A 231 -4.98 -11.02 -10.71
N HIS A 232 -3.86 -10.28 -10.77
CA HIS A 232 -3.37 -9.53 -9.63
C HIS A 232 -4.36 -8.47 -9.17
N LEU A 233 -4.95 -7.70 -10.10
CA LEU A 233 -5.95 -6.68 -9.77
C LEU A 233 -7.17 -7.28 -9.08
N ASP A 234 -7.68 -8.42 -9.55
CA ASP A 234 -8.79 -9.13 -8.88
C ASP A 234 -8.40 -9.58 -7.47
N LYS A 235 -7.22 -10.18 -7.30
CA LYS A 235 -6.72 -10.61 -5.99
C LYS A 235 -6.52 -9.43 -5.04
N LEU A 236 -6.02 -8.31 -5.56
CA LEU A 236 -5.80 -7.08 -4.80
C LEU A 236 -7.13 -6.50 -4.31
N GLU A 237 -8.11 -6.35 -5.19
CA GLU A 237 -9.46 -5.91 -4.83
C GLU A 237 -10.07 -6.80 -3.74
N ASN A 238 -10.09 -8.12 -3.97
CA ASN A 238 -10.66 -9.07 -3.02
C ASN A 238 -9.96 -9.01 -1.66
N SER A 239 -8.63 -8.95 -1.63
CA SER A 239 -7.88 -8.89 -0.37
C SER A 239 -8.16 -7.58 0.38
N PHE A 240 -8.21 -6.44 -0.32
CA PHE A 240 -8.58 -5.18 0.33
C PHE A 240 -10.02 -5.22 0.86
N ASN A 241 -10.96 -5.80 0.12
CA ASN A 241 -12.30 -6.02 0.65
C ASN A 241 -12.23 -6.86 1.93
N ASP A 242 -11.57 -8.01 1.94
CA ASP A 242 -11.45 -8.88 3.12
C ASP A 242 -10.89 -8.17 4.36
N TYR A 243 -9.83 -7.36 4.20
CA TYR A 243 -9.21 -6.63 5.32
C TYR A 243 -10.01 -5.41 5.78
N PHE A 244 -10.93 -4.88 4.97
CA PHE A 244 -11.65 -3.63 5.24
C PHE A 244 -13.18 -3.74 5.29
N ILE A 245 -13.77 -4.93 5.07
CA ILE A 245 -15.22 -5.28 5.05
C ILE A 245 -16.04 -4.63 6.17
N SER A 246 -15.46 -4.42 7.35
CA SER A 246 -16.20 -4.06 8.57
C SER A 246 -15.71 -2.79 9.24
N THR A 247 -14.90 -1.97 8.57
CA THR A 247 -14.19 -0.91 9.31
C THR A 247 -15.15 0.16 9.87
N TYR A 248 -16.36 0.30 9.31
CA TYR A 248 -17.40 1.20 9.83
C TYR A 248 -18.78 0.59 9.64
N SER A 249 -19.60 0.76 10.67
CA SER A 249 -20.99 0.37 10.66
C SER A 249 -21.79 1.30 9.72
N LYS A 250 -22.89 0.81 9.14
CA LYS A 250 -23.88 1.68 8.46
C LYS A 250 -24.44 2.77 9.39
N THR A 251 -24.31 2.62 10.70
CA THR A 251 -24.70 3.65 11.69
C THR A 251 -23.80 4.89 11.66
N ASP A 252 -22.62 4.82 11.03
CA ASP A 252 -21.68 5.95 10.95
C ASP A 252 -21.81 6.71 9.60
N ILE A 253 -22.85 6.42 8.81
CA ILE A 253 -23.08 7.09 7.51
C ILE A 253 -23.33 8.59 7.71
N TRP A 254 -23.96 9.01 8.82
CA TRP A 254 -24.22 10.43 9.08
C TRP A 254 -22.93 11.22 9.35
N LEU A 255 -21.90 10.57 9.91
CA LEU A 255 -20.56 11.14 10.08
C LEU A 255 -19.86 11.37 8.73
N ARG A 256 -20.23 10.61 7.69
CA ARG A 256 -19.68 10.72 6.32
C ARG A 256 -20.43 11.73 5.49
N ASN A 257 -21.75 11.62 5.50
CA ASN A 257 -22.62 12.53 4.80
C ASN A 257 -23.94 12.63 5.57
N PRO A 258 -24.12 13.70 6.36
CA PRO A 258 -25.29 13.88 7.19
C PRO A 258 -26.57 14.07 6.38
N PHE A 259 -26.51 14.24 5.05
CA PHE A 259 -27.66 14.47 4.18
C PHE A 259 -28.26 13.19 3.57
N VAL A 260 -27.50 12.07 3.55
CA VAL A 260 -27.96 10.80 2.96
C VAL A 260 -28.59 9.86 3.97
N VAL A 261 -28.54 10.21 5.26
CA VAL A 261 -29.08 9.35 6.32
C VAL A 261 -30.58 9.49 6.41
N ASP A 262 -31.27 8.36 6.51
CA ASP A 262 -32.69 8.40 6.86
C ASP A 262 -32.81 8.80 8.33
N ILE A 263 -33.32 10.01 8.57
CA ILE A 263 -33.54 10.54 9.92
C ILE A 263 -34.47 9.60 10.71
N ASN A 264 -35.37 8.90 10.04
CA ASN A 264 -36.28 7.94 10.67
C ASN A 264 -35.60 6.63 11.10
N SER A 265 -34.38 6.36 10.62
CA SER A 265 -33.59 5.22 11.09
C SER A 265 -32.82 5.50 12.39
N ILE A 266 -32.79 6.75 12.84
CA ILE A 266 -32.17 7.17 14.10
C ILE A 266 -33.24 7.21 15.19
N ASP A 267 -32.92 6.66 16.36
CA ASP A 267 -33.79 6.67 17.54
C ASP A 267 -34.18 8.11 17.92
N ASP A 268 -35.46 8.33 18.24
CA ASP A 268 -35.99 9.66 18.57
C ASP A 268 -35.38 10.26 19.85
N SER A 269 -34.80 9.44 20.72
CA SER A 269 -34.10 9.89 21.93
C SER A 269 -32.68 10.37 21.68
N ASP A 270 -32.11 10.12 20.51
CA ASP A 270 -30.75 10.52 20.16
C ASP A 270 -30.70 12.00 19.74
N LEU A 271 -29.98 12.80 20.51
CA LEU A 271 -29.82 14.25 20.28
C LEU A 271 -29.17 14.58 18.93
N VAL A 272 -28.42 13.64 18.34
CA VAL A 272 -27.84 13.79 17.00
C VAL A 272 -28.91 14.01 15.95
N LYS A 273 -30.14 13.50 16.16
CA LYS A 273 -31.27 13.68 15.24
C LYS A 273 -31.64 15.15 15.05
N TYR A 274 -31.66 15.93 16.14
CA TYR A 274 -31.91 17.37 16.10
C TYR A 274 -30.78 18.13 15.38
N GLU A 275 -29.52 17.83 15.72
CA GLU A 275 -28.36 18.46 15.06
C GLU A 275 -28.34 18.20 13.55
N LEU A 276 -28.71 16.98 13.12
CA LEU A 276 -28.81 16.62 11.70
C LEU A 276 -29.93 17.38 10.97
N ILE A 277 -31.07 17.61 11.62
CA ILE A 277 -32.17 18.41 11.05
C ILE A 277 -31.71 19.87 10.87
N ASP A 278 -31.05 20.45 11.87
CA ASP A 278 -30.55 21.83 11.82
C ASP A 278 -29.42 22.03 10.80
N LEU A 279 -28.56 21.03 10.62
CA LEU A 279 -27.52 21.04 9.59
C LEU A 279 -28.11 21.05 8.17
N ARG A 280 -29.25 20.36 7.97
CA ARG A 280 -29.92 20.27 6.66
C ARG A 280 -30.74 21.49 6.29
N SER A 281 -31.06 22.37 7.24
CA SER A 281 -31.87 23.58 6.98
C SER A 281 -31.05 24.80 6.53
N LYS A 282 -29.73 24.64 6.37
CA LYS A 282 -28.79 25.72 6.00
C LYS A 282 -28.30 25.68 4.55
N GLU A 283 -28.78 24.73 3.73
CA GLU A 283 -28.65 24.72 2.26
C GLU A 283 -29.96 25.20 1.62
#